data_AF-A0A7S3LC27-F1
#
_entry.id   AF-A0A7S3LC27-F1
#
_cell.length_a   1.000
_cell.length_b   1.000
_cell.length_c   1.000
_cell.angle_alpha   90.00
_cell.angle_beta   90.00
_cell.angle_gamma   90.00
#
_symmetry.space_group_name_H-M   'P 1'
#
loop_
_entity.id
_entity.type
_entity.pdbx_description
1 polymer ?
#
loop_
_entity_poly.entity_id
_entity_poly.type
_entity_poly.pdbx_seq_one_letter_code
_entity_poly.pdbx_strand_id
1 'polypeptide(L)'
;MIADGSTAEGAENRILVVDTRSSLDYIHGHIQDALNVPYDLTAQDGKPLYTNGRDKVSTTASDKMADSWMTHLLVNQLVNDFVSTYQDSTIIFYGDDRASDAVQIAQKIGYTHVSILQSSNYEEWLFKHPGMTEMYAPGVVSMDELSGSFVVSGLVNNVNYENVSIRATHHGITYKGGALSRNSLIWANIPPFCFLELLTYLGADPKGNMAKGIDSGDMADWKSKYPDGQRVDYELTWDGADRYYHLDELFDEKPSEFDTTATTTSRRDFTTLGMEPRIGGTRDSNVLWNPGCLYCHYACVCGITSNAKANEDTWFDDGGIYDIIHFPNDDRNYYASRYYAQADRMPGAGKKILIRVKIIKLRGRSPCSQARPK
;
A
#
# COMPACT_ATOMS: atom_id res chain seq x y z
N MET A 1 -4.91 -19.17 23.66
CA MET A 1 -6.27 -18.73 23.27
C MET A 1 -6.12 -17.29 22.83
N ILE A 2 -6.52 -16.95 21.61
CA ILE A 2 -6.62 -15.55 21.20
C ILE A 2 -7.88 -15.00 21.88
N ALA A 3 -7.73 -13.92 22.65
CA ALA A 3 -8.86 -13.28 23.32
C ALA A 3 -9.43 -12.17 22.42
N ASP A 4 -10.71 -11.86 22.58
CA ASP A 4 -11.32 -10.72 21.89
C ASP A 4 -10.53 -9.42 22.17
N GLY A 5 -10.31 -8.61 21.14
CA GLY A 5 -9.48 -7.41 21.16
C GLY A 5 -7.96 -7.61 21.33
N SER A 6 -7.44 -8.83 21.58
CA SER A 6 -6.00 -9.04 21.82
C SER A 6 -5.10 -8.85 20.58
N THR A 7 -5.71 -8.85 19.39
CA THR A 7 -5.10 -8.56 18.08
C THR A 7 -5.07 -7.05 17.74
N ALA A 8 -5.82 -6.23 18.49
CA ALA A 8 -6.10 -4.84 18.11
C ALA A 8 -4.88 -3.92 18.17
N GLU A 9 -4.92 -2.89 17.33
CA GLU A 9 -3.92 -1.81 17.28
C GLU A 9 -3.81 -1.09 18.64
N GLY A 10 -2.61 -1.03 19.21
CA GLY A 10 -2.38 -0.43 20.53
C GLY A 10 -2.76 -1.30 21.75
N ALA A 11 -3.08 -2.59 21.57
CA ALA A 11 -3.34 -3.49 22.69
C ALA A 11 -2.07 -3.76 23.54
N GLU A 12 -2.20 -3.77 24.87
CA GLU A 12 -1.10 -4.13 25.76
C GLU A 12 -0.74 -5.61 25.58
N ASN A 13 0.53 -5.91 25.30
CA ASN A 13 1.02 -7.25 24.94
C ASN A 13 0.33 -7.84 23.68
N ARG A 14 0.05 -6.99 22.67
CA ARG A 14 -0.60 -7.33 21.40
C ARG A 14 -0.14 -8.68 20.81
N ILE A 15 -1.12 -9.51 20.47
CA ILE A 15 -0.91 -10.79 19.79
C ILE A 15 -0.97 -10.57 18.28
N LEU A 16 0.08 -10.99 17.56
CA LEU A 16 0.11 -11.00 16.10
C LEU A 16 -0.25 -12.40 15.60
N VAL A 17 -1.43 -12.54 14.99
CA VAL A 17 -1.82 -13.76 14.28
C VAL A 17 -1.27 -13.67 12.86
N VAL A 18 -0.56 -14.71 12.41
CA VAL A 18 0.17 -14.68 11.13
C VAL A 18 -0.18 -15.90 10.27
N ASP A 19 -0.64 -15.64 9.05
CA ASP A 19 -0.90 -16.65 8.03
C ASP A 19 0.35 -16.90 7.19
N THR A 20 0.78 -18.17 7.13
CA THR A 20 1.99 -18.59 6.40
C THR A 20 1.70 -19.26 5.07
N ARG A 21 0.42 -19.36 4.67
CA ARG A 21 -0.03 -19.91 3.37
C ARG A 21 0.28 -18.95 2.23
N SER A 22 -0.16 -19.25 1.00
CA SER A 22 0.00 -18.28 -0.09
C SER A 22 -0.99 -17.12 0.05
N SER A 23 -0.67 -15.97 -0.54
CA SER A 23 -1.59 -14.83 -0.61
C SER A 23 -2.94 -15.19 -1.27
N LEU A 24 -2.96 -16.17 -2.17
CA LEU A 24 -4.19 -16.68 -2.79
C LEU A 24 -5.10 -17.33 -1.74
N ASP A 25 -4.54 -18.19 -0.88
CA ASP A 25 -5.29 -18.88 0.18
C ASP A 25 -5.82 -17.87 1.21
N TYR A 26 -5.00 -16.87 1.57
CA TYR A 26 -5.39 -15.75 2.42
C TYR A 26 -6.53 -14.92 1.81
N ILE A 27 -6.45 -14.59 0.51
CA ILE A 27 -7.50 -13.86 -0.21
C ILE A 27 -8.81 -14.67 -0.28
N HIS A 28 -8.74 -16.00 -0.33
CA HIS A 28 -9.92 -16.87 -0.34
C HIS A 28 -10.54 -17.05 1.06
N GLY A 29 -9.75 -16.92 2.12
CA GLY A 29 -10.23 -16.73 3.49
C GLY A 29 -9.12 -16.86 4.53
N HIS A 30 -9.12 -16.02 5.56
CA HIS A 30 -8.12 -15.96 6.62
C HIS A 30 -8.76 -15.78 8.00
N ILE A 31 -8.01 -16.01 9.08
CA ILE A 31 -8.45 -15.69 10.44
C ILE A 31 -8.59 -14.16 10.57
N GLN A 32 -9.61 -13.68 11.27
CA GLN A 32 -9.79 -12.25 11.50
C GLN A 32 -8.54 -11.59 12.14
N ASP A 33 -8.22 -10.37 11.73
CA ASP A 33 -6.99 -9.62 12.06
C ASP A 33 -5.65 -10.30 11.67
N ALA A 34 -5.65 -11.45 10.97
CA ALA A 34 -4.41 -12.12 10.61
C ALA A 34 -3.59 -11.35 9.57
N LEU A 35 -2.27 -11.36 9.76
CA LEU A 35 -1.30 -10.75 8.85
C LEU A 35 -0.88 -11.78 7.79
N ASN A 36 -0.91 -11.40 6.52
CA ASN A 36 -0.47 -12.26 5.43
C ASN A 36 1.06 -12.23 5.35
N VAL A 37 1.74 -13.34 5.70
CA VAL A 37 3.20 -13.45 5.62
C VAL A 37 3.57 -14.80 4.98
N PRO A 38 3.42 -14.94 3.65
CA PRO A 38 3.64 -16.21 2.96
C PRO A 38 5.06 -16.73 3.19
N TYR A 39 5.18 -17.97 3.67
CA TYR A 39 6.46 -18.53 4.10
C TYR A 39 7.53 -18.43 2.99
N ASP A 40 7.16 -18.76 1.76
CA ASP A 40 8.06 -18.78 0.58
C ASP A 40 8.56 -17.37 0.15
N LEU A 41 8.03 -16.29 0.73
CA LEU A 41 8.59 -14.94 0.60
C LEU A 41 9.60 -14.61 1.71
N THR A 42 9.54 -15.28 2.86
CA THR A 42 10.38 -14.99 4.03
C THR A 42 11.63 -15.86 4.15
N ALA A 43 11.65 -17.01 3.49
CA ALA A 43 12.67 -18.02 3.66
C ALA A 43 13.07 -18.69 2.35
N GLN A 44 14.33 -19.11 2.27
CA GLN A 44 14.86 -19.93 1.18
C GLN A 44 15.79 -21.00 1.77
N ASP A 45 15.67 -22.25 1.32
CA ASP A 45 16.53 -23.38 1.74
C ASP A 45 16.65 -23.54 3.27
N GLY A 46 15.53 -23.31 3.99
CA GLY A 46 15.45 -23.38 5.46
C GLY A 46 16.13 -22.24 6.21
N LYS A 47 16.53 -21.16 5.51
CA LYS A 47 17.16 -19.96 6.06
C LYS A 47 16.28 -18.72 5.87
N PRO A 48 16.26 -17.77 6.81
CA PRO A 48 15.60 -16.48 6.63
C PRO A 48 16.21 -15.69 5.46
N LEU A 49 15.36 -14.93 4.77
CA LEU A 49 15.75 -13.91 3.80
C LEU A 49 15.91 -12.56 4.49
N TYR A 50 16.97 -11.84 4.13
CA TYR A 50 17.25 -10.48 4.60
C TYR A 50 17.38 -9.53 3.42
N THR A 51 17.20 -8.24 3.66
CA THR A 51 17.51 -7.16 2.71
C THR A 51 18.83 -6.45 3.04
N ASN A 52 19.37 -5.71 2.09
CA ASN A 52 20.45 -4.73 2.28
C ASN A 52 19.94 -3.29 2.49
N GLY A 53 18.62 -3.09 2.60
CA GLY A 53 18.02 -1.76 2.73
C GLY A 53 17.86 -0.98 1.42
N ARG A 54 18.11 -1.59 0.24
CA ARG A 54 18.09 -0.90 -1.06
C ARG A 54 17.39 -1.64 -2.20
N ASP A 55 17.90 -2.81 -2.56
CA ASP A 55 17.64 -3.45 -3.86
C ASP A 55 17.77 -4.98 -3.84
N LYS A 56 18.45 -5.54 -2.84
CA LYS A 56 18.76 -6.96 -2.75
C LYS A 56 18.00 -7.63 -1.60
N VAL A 57 17.44 -8.80 -1.88
CA VAL A 57 16.96 -9.76 -0.87
C VAL A 57 17.74 -11.07 -1.04
N SER A 58 18.37 -11.58 0.03
CA SER A 58 19.02 -12.91 0.04
C SER A 58 19.26 -13.42 1.47
N THR A 59 19.55 -14.71 1.61
CA THR A 59 19.92 -15.38 2.88
C THR A 59 21.26 -14.93 3.48
N THR A 60 21.81 -13.82 2.99
CA THR A 60 23.18 -13.31 3.21
C THR A 60 23.29 -11.78 3.01
N ALA A 61 22.18 -11.05 2.83
CA ALA A 61 22.22 -9.60 2.62
C ALA A 61 22.46 -8.81 3.92
N SER A 62 22.01 -9.38 5.04
CA SER A 62 22.28 -8.97 6.42
C SER A 62 22.09 -10.19 7.34
N ASP A 63 22.26 -10.00 8.64
CA ASP A 63 21.97 -10.93 9.74
C ASP A 63 21.06 -10.33 10.82
N LYS A 64 20.68 -9.05 10.70
CA LYS A 64 19.89 -8.35 11.72
C LYS A 64 18.40 -8.65 11.61
N MET A 65 17.75 -8.80 12.76
CA MET A 65 16.30 -8.89 12.91
C MET A 65 15.54 -7.80 12.14
N ALA A 66 16.03 -6.56 12.18
CA ALA A 66 15.40 -5.42 11.51
C ALA A 66 15.49 -5.47 9.98
N ASP A 67 16.52 -6.13 9.45
CA ASP A 67 16.77 -6.26 8.01
C ASP A 67 16.10 -7.55 7.45
N SER A 68 15.34 -8.30 8.27
CA SER A 68 14.71 -9.56 7.83
C SER A 68 13.43 -9.29 7.03
N TRP A 69 13.19 -10.08 5.98
CA TRP A 69 12.03 -9.89 5.11
C TRP A 69 10.71 -10.21 5.81
N MET A 70 10.71 -11.14 6.77
CA MET A 70 9.56 -11.39 7.65
C MET A 70 9.22 -10.15 8.47
N THR A 71 10.22 -9.49 9.06
CA THR A 71 10.06 -8.24 9.82
C THR A 71 9.49 -7.14 8.94
N HIS A 72 10.05 -6.94 7.75
CA HIS A 72 9.53 -5.96 6.78
C HIS A 72 8.07 -6.24 6.36
N LEU A 73 7.68 -7.49 6.14
CA LEU A 73 6.30 -7.86 5.80
C LEU A 73 5.30 -7.63 6.94
N LEU A 74 5.68 -7.91 8.19
CA LEU A 74 4.89 -7.58 9.38
C LEU A 74 4.74 -6.07 9.53
N VAL A 75 5.86 -5.33 9.45
CA VAL A 75 5.95 -3.87 9.61
C VAL A 75 5.20 -3.12 8.51
N ASN A 76 5.12 -3.65 7.27
CA ASN A 76 4.30 -3.06 6.20
C ASN A 76 2.79 -3.20 6.44
N GLN A 77 2.37 -4.18 7.25
CA GLN A 77 0.96 -4.39 7.59
C GLN A 77 0.55 -3.72 8.91
N LEU A 78 1.51 -3.38 9.76
CA LEU A 78 1.32 -2.82 11.11
C LEU A 78 1.85 -1.38 11.27
N VAL A 79 2.06 -0.67 10.15
CA VAL A 79 2.87 0.57 10.08
C VAL A 79 2.58 1.56 11.22
N ASN A 80 3.64 2.12 11.79
CA ASN A 80 3.71 2.92 13.02
C ASN A 80 3.55 2.17 14.36
N ASP A 81 3.03 0.94 14.41
CA ASP A 81 3.12 0.06 15.59
C ASP A 81 4.47 -0.69 15.63
N PHE A 82 5.55 0.09 15.65
CA PHE A 82 6.93 -0.41 15.70
C PHE A 82 7.25 -1.15 17.01
N VAL A 83 6.52 -0.89 18.10
CA VAL A 83 6.71 -1.62 19.35
C VAL A 83 6.26 -3.07 19.17
N SER A 84 5.06 -3.30 18.60
CA SER A 84 4.52 -4.67 18.38
C SER A 84 5.32 -5.55 17.40
N THR A 85 6.28 -5.00 16.65
CA THR A 85 6.94 -5.72 15.54
C THR A 85 8.38 -6.13 15.81
N TYR A 86 9.02 -5.60 16.85
CA TYR A 86 10.45 -5.83 17.10
C TYR A 86 10.75 -6.43 18.48
N GLN A 87 9.97 -6.09 19.51
CA GLN A 87 10.20 -6.55 20.88
C GLN A 87 8.85 -6.85 21.57
N ASP A 88 8.88 -7.79 22.52
CA ASP A 88 7.80 -8.22 23.42
C ASP A 88 6.52 -8.86 22.83
N SER A 89 6.03 -8.47 21.65
CA SER A 89 4.78 -9.01 21.09
C SER A 89 4.81 -10.53 20.83
N THR A 90 3.68 -11.19 21.13
CA THR A 90 3.51 -12.63 20.92
C THR A 90 3.01 -12.92 19.51
N ILE A 91 3.77 -13.72 18.75
CA ILE A 91 3.39 -14.11 17.38
C ILE A 91 2.85 -15.55 17.39
N ILE A 92 1.68 -15.74 16.77
CA ILE A 92 1.01 -17.05 16.63
C ILE A 92 0.84 -17.34 15.13
N PHE A 93 1.63 -18.28 14.62
CA PHE A 93 1.61 -18.68 13.22
C PHE A 93 0.56 -19.78 12.96
N TYR A 94 -0.14 -19.70 11.84
CA TYR A 94 -0.96 -20.77 11.26
C TYR A 94 -0.75 -20.85 9.75
N GLY A 95 -1.17 -21.95 9.13
CA GLY A 95 -0.92 -22.24 7.72
C GLY A 95 -0.31 -23.63 7.53
N ASP A 96 -0.97 -24.63 8.09
CA ASP A 96 -0.65 -26.06 7.94
C ASP A 96 0.81 -26.36 8.34
N ASP A 97 1.54 -27.16 7.55
CA ASP A 97 2.93 -27.53 7.82
C ASP A 97 3.88 -26.31 7.85
N ARG A 98 3.57 -25.25 7.08
CA ARG A 98 4.43 -24.06 6.94
C ARG A 98 4.53 -23.25 8.23
N ALA A 99 3.56 -23.34 9.13
CA ALA A 99 3.58 -22.64 10.40
C ALA A 99 4.72 -23.12 11.32
N SER A 100 5.08 -24.40 11.25
CA SER A 100 6.23 -24.97 11.99
C SER A 100 7.57 -24.43 11.48
N ASP A 101 7.72 -24.35 10.16
CA ASP A 101 8.93 -23.79 9.55
C ASP A 101 9.02 -22.27 9.77
N ALA A 102 7.90 -21.55 9.70
CA ALA A 102 7.84 -20.12 9.99
C ALA A 102 8.29 -19.79 11.42
N VAL A 103 7.87 -20.58 12.42
CA VAL A 103 8.37 -20.46 13.81
C VAL A 103 9.88 -20.67 13.88
N GLN A 104 10.43 -21.68 13.22
CA GLN A 104 11.88 -21.90 13.17
C GLN A 104 12.64 -20.76 12.47
N ILE A 105 12.04 -20.17 11.43
CA ILE A 105 12.60 -19.01 10.71
C ILE A 105 12.57 -17.76 11.59
N ALA A 106 11.46 -17.48 12.27
CA ALA A 106 11.33 -16.38 13.21
C ALA A 106 12.34 -16.49 14.38
N GLN A 107 12.55 -17.70 14.92
CA GLN A 107 13.58 -17.96 15.94
C GLN A 107 15.01 -17.72 15.40
N LYS A 108 15.31 -18.09 14.15
CA LYS A 108 16.60 -17.80 13.49
C LYS A 108 16.82 -16.31 13.22
N ILE A 109 15.75 -15.53 13.08
CA ILE A 109 15.75 -14.07 12.91
C ILE A 109 15.95 -13.34 14.25
N GLY A 110 15.53 -13.96 15.37
CA GLY A 110 15.68 -13.43 16.73
C GLY A 110 14.37 -13.25 17.51
N TYR A 111 13.22 -13.60 16.95
CA TYR A 111 11.94 -13.52 17.67
C TYR A 111 11.85 -14.58 18.78
N THR A 112 11.58 -14.14 20.01
CA THR A 112 11.54 -14.99 21.21
C THR A 112 10.14 -15.51 21.56
N HIS A 113 9.10 -14.68 21.41
CA HIS A 113 7.72 -14.99 21.80
C HIS A 113 6.90 -15.53 20.62
N VAL A 114 7.35 -16.63 20.02
CA VAL A 114 6.71 -17.24 18.84
C VAL A 114 6.11 -18.61 19.14
N SER A 115 4.95 -18.89 18.55
CA SER A 115 4.22 -20.15 18.75
C SER A 115 3.39 -20.51 17.51
N ILE A 116 2.88 -21.75 17.48
CA ILE A 116 1.97 -22.25 16.44
C ILE A 116 0.56 -22.28 17.04
N LEU A 117 -0.45 -21.93 16.23
CA LEU A 117 -1.87 -22.11 16.60
C LEU A 117 -2.16 -23.61 16.85
N GLN A 118 -2.97 -23.92 17.87
CA GLN A 118 -3.13 -25.31 18.36
C GLN A 118 -3.62 -26.31 17.30
N SER A 119 -4.39 -25.83 16.32
CA SER A 119 -4.36 -26.38 14.96
C SER A 119 -3.85 -25.28 14.04
N SER A 120 -2.85 -25.56 13.22
CA SER A 120 -2.38 -24.65 12.19
C SER A 120 -3.23 -24.72 10.91
N ASN A 121 -4.17 -25.66 10.82
CA ASN A 121 -5.03 -25.84 9.65
C ASN A 121 -6.18 -24.83 9.63
N TYR A 122 -6.28 -24.07 8.54
CA TYR A 122 -7.30 -23.03 8.39
C TYR A 122 -8.73 -23.61 8.27
N GLU A 123 -8.92 -24.74 7.58
CA GLU A 123 -10.24 -25.35 7.40
C GLU A 123 -10.83 -25.84 8.75
N GLU A 124 -10.01 -26.38 9.64
CA GLU A 124 -10.41 -26.76 10.99
C GLU A 124 -10.76 -25.54 11.85
N TRP A 125 -10.06 -24.41 11.68
CA TRP A 125 -10.43 -23.14 12.31
C TRP A 125 -11.77 -22.62 11.76
N LEU A 126 -11.92 -22.53 10.44
CA LEU A 126 -13.14 -22.07 9.76
C LEU A 126 -14.36 -22.92 10.17
N PHE A 127 -14.21 -24.24 10.30
CA PHE A 127 -15.28 -25.13 10.76
C PHE A 127 -15.69 -24.87 12.23
N LYS A 128 -14.73 -24.55 13.11
CA LYS A 128 -14.98 -24.31 14.54
C LYS A 128 -15.39 -22.86 14.87
N HIS A 129 -14.90 -21.90 14.09
CA HIS A 129 -14.98 -20.47 14.35
C HIS A 129 -15.39 -19.67 13.08
N PRO A 130 -16.49 -20.03 12.38
CA PRO A 130 -16.89 -19.40 11.11
C PRO A 130 -17.32 -17.93 11.23
N GLY A 131 -17.38 -17.39 12.44
CA GLY A 131 -17.58 -15.95 12.71
C GLY A 131 -16.30 -15.19 13.04
N MET A 132 -15.12 -15.83 12.98
CA MET A 132 -13.80 -15.24 13.26
C MET A 132 -12.85 -15.41 12.06
N THR A 133 -13.41 -15.23 10.86
CA THR A 133 -12.72 -15.37 9.58
C THR A 133 -13.15 -14.26 8.62
N GLU A 134 -12.20 -13.69 7.89
CA GLU A 134 -12.42 -12.65 6.88
C GLU A 134 -12.01 -13.15 5.48
N MET A 135 -12.36 -12.41 4.43
CA MET A 135 -12.00 -12.71 3.04
C MET A 135 -11.25 -11.52 2.41
N TYR A 136 -10.52 -11.79 1.34
CA TYR A 136 -9.78 -10.82 0.53
C TYR A 136 -8.60 -10.19 1.27
N ALA A 137 -8.85 -9.19 2.12
CA ALA A 137 -7.88 -8.55 3.00
C ALA A 137 -8.59 -7.62 4.00
N PRO A 138 -7.94 -7.28 5.13
CA PRO A 138 -8.42 -6.28 6.07
C PRO A 138 -8.88 -4.98 5.37
N GLY A 139 -10.09 -4.55 5.71
CA GLY A 139 -10.69 -3.33 5.19
C GLY A 139 -11.36 -3.43 3.80
N VAL A 140 -11.25 -4.55 3.08
CA VAL A 140 -12.02 -4.81 1.84
C VAL A 140 -13.49 -5.06 2.19
N VAL A 141 -14.42 -4.41 1.50
CA VAL A 141 -15.87 -4.57 1.73
C VAL A 141 -16.57 -5.41 0.65
N SER A 142 -15.98 -5.51 -0.55
CA SER A 142 -16.50 -6.36 -1.64
C SER A 142 -15.47 -6.52 -2.75
N MET A 143 -15.59 -7.58 -3.55
CA MET A 143 -14.74 -7.85 -4.71
C MET A 143 -15.57 -8.38 -5.90
N ASP A 144 -15.16 -8.06 -7.12
CA ASP A 144 -15.71 -8.55 -8.38
C ASP A 144 -14.56 -8.94 -9.32
N GLU A 145 -14.26 -10.24 -9.35
CA GLU A 145 -13.21 -10.84 -10.17
C GLU A 145 -13.46 -10.70 -11.68
N LEU A 146 -14.74 -10.71 -12.09
CA LEU A 146 -15.14 -10.65 -13.48
C LEU A 146 -14.81 -9.27 -14.06
N SER A 147 -15.21 -8.19 -13.39
CA SER A 147 -14.75 -6.84 -13.78
C SER A 147 -13.27 -6.59 -13.46
N GLY A 148 -12.70 -7.30 -12.47
CA GLY A 148 -11.35 -7.07 -11.97
C GLY A 148 -11.30 -5.84 -11.07
N SER A 149 -12.23 -5.76 -10.10
CA SER A 149 -12.30 -4.65 -9.15
C SER A 149 -12.55 -5.12 -7.72
N PHE A 150 -12.18 -4.27 -6.78
CA PHE A 150 -12.47 -4.43 -5.36
C PHE A 150 -12.83 -3.07 -4.75
N VAL A 151 -13.53 -3.09 -3.62
CA VAL A 151 -13.90 -1.89 -2.87
C VAL A 151 -13.30 -2.00 -1.48
N VAL A 152 -12.55 -0.99 -1.08
CA VAL A 152 -12.00 -0.87 0.28
C VAL A 152 -12.71 0.23 1.04
N SER A 153 -12.92 -0.02 2.33
CA SER A 153 -13.31 1.03 3.28
C SER A 153 -12.15 2.00 3.48
N GLY A 154 -12.50 3.25 3.77
CA GLY A 154 -11.55 4.31 4.03
C GLY A 154 -12.17 5.48 4.77
N LEU A 155 -11.42 6.57 4.89
CA LEU A 155 -11.94 7.85 5.35
C LEU A 155 -11.22 9.02 4.67
N VAL A 156 -11.88 10.18 4.62
CA VAL A 156 -11.21 11.45 4.32
C VAL A 156 -10.32 11.80 5.51
N ASN A 157 -9.02 11.60 5.37
CA ASN A 157 -8.05 11.98 6.40
C ASN A 157 -8.01 13.51 6.48
N ASN A 158 -7.83 14.05 7.69
CA ASN A 158 -7.37 15.42 7.81
C ASN A 158 -6.89 15.81 9.21
N VAL A 159 -5.90 16.70 9.22
CA VAL A 159 -5.58 17.61 10.34
C VAL A 159 -5.93 19.07 10.01
N ASN A 160 -6.54 19.32 8.84
CA ASN A 160 -6.51 20.61 8.17
C ASN A 160 -7.68 20.84 7.16
N TYR A 161 -8.85 20.19 7.27
CA TYR A 161 -9.88 20.26 6.18
C TYR A 161 -10.40 21.69 5.89
N GLU A 162 -10.36 22.56 6.91
CA GLU A 162 -10.61 24.01 6.79
C GLU A 162 -9.57 24.74 5.91
N ASN A 163 -8.42 24.12 5.67
CA ASN A 163 -7.32 24.57 4.80
C ASN A 163 -7.17 23.72 3.51
N VAL A 164 -7.22 22.37 3.54
CA VAL A 164 -6.98 21.53 2.33
C VAL A 164 -8.15 21.56 1.33
N SER A 165 -9.29 22.13 1.71
CA SER A 165 -10.39 22.46 0.79
C SER A 165 -10.02 23.53 -0.25
N ILE A 166 -8.96 24.32 0.01
CA ILE A 166 -8.46 25.37 -0.89
C ILE A 166 -6.99 25.18 -1.28
N ARG A 167 -6.30 24.19 -0.70
CA ARG A 167 -4.88 23.89 -0.91
C ARG A 167 -4.66 22.54 -1.58
N ALA A 168 -3.53 22.37 -2.26
CA ALA A 168 -3.23 21.13 -2.95
C ALA A 168 -2.58 20.07 -2.06
N THR A 169 -2.84 18.80 -2.42
CA THR A 169 -2.18 17.63 -1.84
C THR A 169 -1.02 17.13 -2.71
N HIS A 170 -0.02 16.54 -2.06
CA HIS A 170 1.03 15.75 -2.71
C HIS A 170 0.63 14.28 -2.87
N HIS A 171 -0.10 13.71 -1.90
CA HIS A 171 -0.44 12.29 -1.85
C HIS A 171 -1.93 12.05 -2.19
N GLY A 172 -2.19 10.95 -2.91
CA GLY A 172 -3.55 10.49 -3.20
C GLY A 172 -4.08 9.61 -2.08
N ILE A 173 -3.99 8.29 -2.28
CA ILE A 173 -4.53 7.27 -1.38
C ILE A 173 -3.38 6.56 -0.67
N THR A 174 -3.41 6.56 0.67
CA THR A 174 -2.45 5.82 1.51
C THR A 174 -3.16 4.84 2.44
N TYR A 175 -2.46 3.81 2.90
CA TYR A 175 -2.90 3.02 4.05
C TYR A 175 -2.97 3.90 5.31
N LYS A 176 -4.02 3.75 6.13
CA LYS A 176 -4.22 4.52 7.38
C LYS A 176 -3.02 4.51 8.33
N GLY A 177 -2.33 3.37 8.46
CA GLY A 177 -1.15 3.25 9.33
C GLY A 177 0.14 3.79 8.71
N GLY A 178 0.19 4.02 7.40
CA GLY A 178 1.41 4.30 6.64
C GLY A 178 2.32 5.41 7.19
N ALA A 179 3.62 5.35 6.94
CA ALA A 179 4.57 6.38 7.38
C ALA A 179 4.19 7.80 6.88
N LEU A 180 3.59 7.88 5.68
CA LEU A 180 3.09 9.11 5.07
C LEU A 180 1.58 9.32 5.26
N SER A 181 0.87 8.50 6.05
CA SER A 181 -0.60 8.52 6.11
C SER A 181 -1.14 9.87 6.54
N ARG A 182 -0.59 10.43 7.63
CA ARG A 182 -0.93 11.77 8.15
C ARG A 182 -0.79 12.92 7.15
N ASN A 183 -0.02 12.74 6.07
CA ASN A 183 0.22 13.74 5.02
C ASN A 183 -0.73 13.60 3.80
N SER A 184 -1.60 12.59 3.76
CA SER A 184 -2.53 12.36 2.64
C SER A 184 -3.93 12.90 2.90
N LEU A 185 -4.72 13.13 1.84
CA LEU A 185 -6.14 13.47 1.99
C LEU A 185 -7.03 12.23 2.18
N ILE A 186 -6.61 11.07 1.68
CA ILE A 186 -7.45 9.85 1.64
C ILE A 186 -6.72 8.68 2.30
N TRP A 187 -7.34 8.12 3.33
CA TRP A 187 -6.94 6.83 3.89
C TRP A 187 -7.80 5.70 3.34
N ALA A 188 -7.15 4.63 2.92
CA ALA A 188 -7.74 3.31 2.77
C ALA A 188 -7.37 2.44 3.98
N ASN A 189 -8.27 1.54 4.38
CA ASN A 189 -8.07 0.65 5.52
C ASN A 189 -7.30 -0.64 5.18
N ILE A 190 -6.68 -0.72 4.00
CA ILE A 190 -5.97 -1.91 3.49
C ILE A 190 -4.44 -1.74 3.55
N PRO A 191 -3.70 -2.73 4.10
CA PRO A 191 -2.24 -2.75 4.04
C PRO A 191 -1.68 -2.70 2.60
N PRO A 192 -0.53 -2.05 2.35
CA PRO A 192 0.06 -1.97 1.01
C PRO A 192 0.42 -3.33 0.41
N PHE A 193 0.98 -4.25 1.19
CA PHE A 193 1.24 -5.63 0.78
C PHE A 193 -0.04 -6.30 0.25
N CYS A 194 -1.10 -6.34 1.06
CA CYS A 194 -2.39 -6.94 0.69
C CYS A 194 -3.04 -6.25 -0.52
N PHE A 195 -2.88 -4.93 -0.65
CA PHE A 195 -3.39 -4.14 -1.78
C PHE A 195 -2.77 -4.56 -3.12
N LEU A 196 -1.46 -4.82 -3.18
CA LEU A 196 -0.80 -5.29 -4.40
C LEU A 196 -1.06 -6.78 -4.68
N GLU A 197 -1.13 -7.61 -3.65
CA GLU A 197 -1.47 -9.03 -3.82
C GLU A 197 -2.91 -9.16 -4.39
N LEU A 198 -3.87 -8.32 -3.96
CA LEU A 198 -5.22 -8.25 -4.57
C LEU A 198 -5.22 -7.73 -6.01
N LEU A 199 -4.45 -6.69 -6.33
CA LEU A 199 -4.30 -6.21 -7.72
C LEU A 199 -3.75 -7.33 -8.62
N THR A 200 -2.75 -8.07 -8.13
CA THR A 200 -2.12 -9.18 -8.85
C THR A 200 -3.09 -10.36 -9.00
N TYR A 201 -3.82 -10.71 -7.94
CA TYR A 201 -4.88 -11.75 -7.95
C TYR A 201 -5.96 -11.46 -8.99
N LEU A 202 -6.44 -10.22 -9.06
CA LEU A 202 -7.45 -9.76 -10.02
C LEU A 202 -6.89 -9.59 -11.46
N GLY A 203 -5.62 -9.96 -11.69
CA GLY A 203 -5.01 -10.09 -13.01
C GLY A 203 -4.28 -8.84 -13.52
N ALA A 204 -3.87 -7.91 -12.65
CA ALA A 204 -2.94 -6.86 -13.05
C ALA A 204 -1.52 -7.42 -13.23
N ASP A 205 -0.80 -6.98 -14.26
CA ASP A 205 0.63 -7.28 -14.37
C ASP A 205 1.41 -6.32 -13.43
N PRO A 206 2.14 -6.82 -12.41
CA PRO A 206 2.92 -5.98 -11.51
C PRO A 206 4.16 -5.34 -12.16
N LYS A 207 4.40 -5.59 -13.45
CA LYS A 207 5.48 -4.98 -14.22
C LYS A 207 5.12 -3.57 -14.68
N GLY A 208 5.99 -2.62 -14.33
CA GLY A 208 6.15 -1.34 -15.01
C GLY A 208 7.63 -0.96 -15.07
N ASN A 209 7.98 0.09 -15.80
CA ASN A 209 9.31 0.68 -15.83
C ASN A 209 9.82 1.08 -14.43
N MET A 210 8.93 1.57 -13.57
CA MET A 210 9.23 1.89 -12.17
C MET A 210 9.35 0.71 -11.23
N ALA A 211 9.11 -0.52 -11.71
CA ALA A 211 9.21 -1.73 -10.91
C ALA A 211 10.68 -2.15 -10.60
N LYS A 212 11.65 -1.24 -10.78
CA LYS A 212 13.11 -1.51 -10.69
C LYS A 212 13.82 -0.71 -9.60
N GLY A 213 13.07 -0.01 -8.75
CA GLY A 213 13.60 0.80 -7.65
C GLY A 213 13.83 2.28 -8.01
N ILE A 214 14.50 3.00 -7.10
CA ILE A 214 14.94 4.39 -7.33
C ILE A 214 16.14 4.40 -8.28
N ASP A 215 16.08 5.31 -9.26
CA ASP A 215 17.22 5.73 -10.08
C ASP A 215 17.49 7.22 -9.79
N SER A 216 18.68 7.51 -9.25
CA SER A 216 18.94 8.65 -8.34
C SER A 216 19.95 9.69 -8.85
N GLY A 217 20.02 9.90 -10.15
CA GLY A 217 20.83 10.96 -10.77
C GLY A 217 19.95 11.90 -11.57
N ASP A 218 20.36 12.13 -12.81
CA ASP A 218 19.46 12.58 -13.88
C ASP A 218 18.19 11.64 -14.49
N MET A 219 17.47 12.90 -14.62
CA MET A 219 16.17 13.53 -15.08
C MET A 219 15.83 13.73 -16.61
N ALA A 220 16.76 13.83 -17.60
CA ALA A 220 16.43 13.63 -19.04
C ALA A 220 15.79 12.26 -19.43
N ASP A 221 16.53 11.13 -19.40
CA ASP A 221 16.07 9.74 -19.23
C ASP A 221 14.78 9.49 -18.37
N TRP A 222 14.42 10.29 -17.35
CA TRP A 222 13.33 10.02 -16.40
C TRP A 222 11.95 10.18 -17.03
N LYS A 223 11.89 10.86 -18.18
CA LYS A 223 10.71 10.85 -19.06
C LYS A 223 10.40 9.47 -19.65
N SER A 224 11.39 8.57 -19.72
CA SER A 224 11.17 7.14 -20.02
C SER A 224 10.70 6.30 -18.82
N LYS A 225 10.69 6.91 -17.62
CA LYS A 225 10.41 6.28 -16.32
C LYS A 225 9.01 6.64 -15.77
N TYR A 226 8.17 7.38 -16.50
CA TYR A 226 6.77 7.61 -16.06
C TYR A 226 5.98 6.28 -16.05
N PRO A 227 5.24 5.93 -14.97
CA PRO A 227 4.62 4.62 -14.77
C PRO A 227 3.89 4.09 -16.01
N ASP A 228 4.44 3.07 -16.67
CA ASP A 228 3.89 2.51 -17.93
C ASP A 228 3.03 1.26 -17.73
N GLY A 229 2.99 0.73 -16.50
CA GLY A 229 2.36 -0.53 -16.14
C GLY A 229 0.84 -0.59 -16.31
N GLN A 230 0.22 -1.66 -15.82
CA GLN A 230 -1.22 -1.87 -15.95
C GLN A 230 -2.00 -0.70 -15.33
N ARG A 231 -2.90 -0.10 -16.12
CA ARG A 231 -3.81 0.97 -15.67
C ARG A 231 -4.82 0.46 -14.65
N VAL A 232 -5.01 1.25 -13.60
CA VAL A 232 -5.98 1.06 -12.54
C VAL A 232 -6.80 2.35 -12.43
N ASP A 233 -8.12 2.27 -12.38
CA ASP A 233 -8.97 3.41 -12.10
C ASP A 233 -9.46 3.38 -10.64
N TYR A 234 -9.60 4.56 -10.06
CA TYR A 234 -10.12 4.79 -8.71
C TYR A 234 -11.42 5.57 -8.78
N GLU A 235 -12.40 5.13 -7.98
CA GLU A 235 -13.71 5.77 -7.84
C GLU A 235 -14.09 5.83 -6.35
N LEU A 236 -14.58 6.97 -5.86
CA LEU A 236 -14.95 7.18 -4.45
C LEU A 236 -16.46 7.38 -4.30
N THR A 237 -17.01 6.93 -3.17
CA THR A 237 -18.37 7.25 -2.71
C THR A 237 -18.45 7.30 -1.18
N TRP A 238 -19.54 7.82 -0.62
CA TRP A 238 -19.75 8.02 0.82
C TRP A 238 -21.24 8.10 1.15
N ASP A 239 -21.58 8.10 2.44
CA ASP A 239 -22.96 8.28 2.90
C ASP A 239 -23.50 9.67 2.50
N GLY A 240 -24.58 9.68 1.71
CA GLY A 240 -25.14 10.88 1.09
C GLY A 240 -24.64 11.20 -0.33
N ALA A 241 -23.72 10.42 -0.91
CA ALA A 241 -23.41 10.49 -2.34
C ALA A 241 -24.52 9.85 -3.19
N ASP A 242 -24.79 10.39 -4.38
CA ASP A 242 -25.72 9.81 -5.36
C ASP A 242 -25.08 8.66 -6.16
N ARG A 243 -23.75 8.67 -6.32
CA ARG A 243 -22.99 7.70 -7.10
C ARG A 243 -21.54 7.53 -6.62
N TYR A 244 -20.78 6.79 -7.43
CA TYR A 244 -19.31 6.78 -7.42
C TYR A 244 -18.78 7.92 -8.33
N TYR A 245 -17.72 8.59 -7.88
CA TYR A 245 -17.04 9.67 -8.58
C TYR A 245 -15.59 9.28 -8.89
N HIS A 246 -15.09 9.55 -10.09
CA HIS A 246 -13.68 9.36 -10.41
C HIS A 246 -12.81 10.42 -9.72
N LEU A 247 -11.51 10.14 -9.51
CA LEU A 247 -10.62 11.09 -8.83
C LEU A 247 -10.47 12.43 -9.57
N ASP A 248 -10.55 12.46 -10.90
CA ASP A 248 -10.55 13.69 -11.70
C ASP A 248 -11.86 14.49 -11.62
N GLU A 249 -12.92 13.92 -11.01
CA GLU A 249 -14.14 14.65 -10.64
C GLU A 249 -14.08 15.25 -9.23
N LEU A 250 -13.10 14.81 -8.41
CA LEU A 250 -12.94 15.19 -7.00
C LEU A 250 -11.69 16.04 -6.74
N PHE A 251 -10.75 16.06 -7.69
CA PHE A 251 -9.51 16.84 -7.61
C PHE A 251 -9.33 17.68 -8.88
N ASP A 252 -8.86 18.91 -8.71
CA ASP A 252 -8.63 19.89 -9.77
C ASP A 252 -7.12 20.12 -9.92
N GLU A 253 -6.56 19.96 -11.13
CA GLU A 253 -5.11 20.08 -11.38
C GLU A 253 -4.73 21.49 -11.83
N LYS A 254 -3.95 22.19 -10.99
CA LYS A 254 -3.55 23.59 -11.16
C LYS A 254 -2.06 23.77 -10.85
N PRO A 255 -1.45 24.92 -11.20
CA PRO A 255 -0.13 25.30 -10.68
C PRO A 255 -0.09 25.25 -9.14
N SER A 256 1.10 25.06 -8.58
CA SER A 256 1.29 25.13 -7.12
C SER A 256 1.06 26.57 -6.63
N GLU A 257 0.25 26.72 -5.58
CA GLU A 257 0.00 27.99 -4.91
C GLU A 257 1.28 28.56 -4.27
N PHE A 258 2.23 27.69 -3.94
CA PHE A 258 3.52 28.03 -3.36
C PHE A 258 4.49 28.62 -4.37
N ASP A 259 4.34 28.32 -5.67
CA ASP A 259 5.19 28.84 -6.75
C ASP A 259 4.88 30.33 -7.00
N THR A 260 5.27 31.17 -6.04
CA THR A 260 4.92 32.59 -5.95
C THR A 260 5.66 33.46 -6.97
N THR A 261 6.67 32.92 -7.64
CA THR A 261 7.47 33.68 -8.61
C THR A 261 6.88 33.56 -10.02
N ALA A 262 6.85 34.66 -10.77
CA ALA A 262 6.56 34.63 -12.22
C ALA A 262 7.81 34.29 -13.06
N THR A 263 8.92 33.96 -12.42
CA THR A 263 10.27 33.88 -13.00
C THR A 263 10.80 32.45 -13.12
N THR A 264 10.32 31.52 -12.30
CA THR A 264 10.46 30.08 -12.49
C THR A 264 9.85 29.63 -13.83
N THR A 265 10.36 28.53 -14.40
CA THR A 265 9.76 27.84 -15.56
C THR A 265 8.53 27.04 -15.15
N SER A 266 8.59 26.36 -13.99
CA SER A 266 7.53 25.53 -13.41
C SER A 266 6.11 26.13 -13.43
N ARG A 267 5.96 27.45 -13.27
CA ARG A 267 4.67 28.16 -13.35
C ARG A 267 4.26 28.62 -14.76
N ARG A 268 5.23 28.81 -15.66
CA ARG A 268 5.00 29.24 -17.05
C ARG A 268 4.72 28.06 -17.98
N ASP A 269 5.30 26.92 -17.68
CA ASP A 269 5.25 25.70 -18.49
C ASP A 269 4.24 24.66 -17.94
N PHE A 270 3.53 24.97 -16.85
CA PHE A 270 2.43 24.15 -16.32
C PHE A 270 1.37 23.89 -17.38
N THR A 271 1.01 22.61 -17.57
CA THR A 271 -0.16 22.18 -18.34
C THR A 271 -0.98 21.19 -17.52
N THR A 272 -2.32 21.29 -17.57
CA THR A 272 -3.22 20.26 -17.02
C THR A 272 -3.13 18.99 -17.87
N LEU A 273 -2.73 17.88 -17.26
CA LEU A 273 -2.57 16.57 -17.91
C LEU A 273 -3.68 15.58 -17.49
N GLY A 274 -4.27 15.82 -16.31
CA GLY A 274 -5.24 14.94 -15.67
C GLY A 274 -4.60 13.70 -15.05
N MET A 275 -5.44 12.78 -14.59
CA MET A 275 -4.98 11.52 -13.97
C MET A 275 -4.99 10.36 -14.96
N GLU A 276 -4.04 9.45 -14.79
CA GLU A 276 -4.05 8.10 -15.34
C GLU A 276 -3.26 7.17 -14.42
N PRO A 277 -3.90 6.60 -13.38
CA PRO A 277 -3.18 5.77 -12.41
C PRO A 277 -2.73 4.46 -13.06
N ARG A 278 -1.47 4.10 -12.84
CA ARG A 278 -0.87 2.85 -13.33
C ARG A 278 -0.03 2.22 -12.23
N ILE A 279 0.14 0.89 -12.29
CA ILE A 279 1.14 0.22 -11.46
C ILE A 279 2.52 0.83 -11.75
N GLY A 280 3.22 1.20 -10.67
CA GLY A 280 4.50 1.90 -10.70
C GLY A 280 5.52 1.23 -9.79
N GLY A 281 5.35 1.37 -8.48
CA GLY A 281 6.21 0.71 -7.48
C GLY A 281 5.93 -0.78 -7.33
N THR A 282 6.95 -1.54 -6.92
CA THR A 282 6.79 -2.97 -6.58
C THR A 282 6.33 -3.18 -5.15
N ARG A 283 5.90 -4.42 -4.90
CA ARG A 283 5.81 -5.03 -3.58
C ARG A 283 7.07 -4.80 -2.78
N ASP A 284 8.21 -5.14 -3.37
CA ASP A 284 9.48 -5.19 -2.67
C ASP A 284 9.96 -3.77 -2.31
N SER A 285 9.78 -2.76 -3.18
CA SER A 285 10.05 -1.35 -2.85
C SER A 285 9.12 -0.81 -1.76
N ASN A 286 7.83 -1.17 -1.76
CA ASN A 286 6.89 -0.72 -0.74
C ASN A 286 7.14 -1.39 0.62
N VAL A 287 7.42 -2.70 0.63
CA VAL A 287 7.81 -3.48 1.81
C VAL A 287 9.16 -3.01 2.38
N LEU A 288 10.08 -2.58 1.52
CA LEU A 288 11.40 -2.09 1.91
C LEU A 288 11.38 -0.69 2.55
N TRP A 289 10.75 0.31 1.93
CA TRP A 289 10.75 1.70 2.43
C TRP A 289 9.54 2.04 3.31
N ASN A 290 8.54 1.16 3.34
CA ASN A 290 7.29 1.29 4.09
C ASN A 290 6.55 2.65 4.02
N PRO A 291 6.36 3.24 2.83
CA PRO A 291 5.76 4.58 2.71
C PRO A 291 4.27 4.59 3.04
N GLY A 292 3.58 3.46 2.88
CA GLY A 292 2.12 3.35 2.97
C GLY A 292 1.36 3.86 1.74
N CYS A 293 2.03 4.34 0.70
CA CYS A 293 1.40 4.85 -0.52
C CYS A 293 0.78 3.72 -1.36
N LEU A 294 -0.53 3.81 -1.59
CA LEU A 294 -1.26 2.92 -2.50
C LEU A 294 -1.41 3.56 -3.88
N TYR A 295 -1.75 4.85 -3.91
CA TYR A 295 -1.78 5.70 -5.10
C TYR A 295 -1.13 7.07 -4.83
N CYS A 296 -0.12 7.43 -5.62
CA CYS A 296 0.39 8.80 -5.68
C CYS A 296 -0.25 9.60 -6.82
N HIS A 297 -0.71 10.83 -6.55
CA HIS A 297 -1.20 11.74 -7.59
C HIS A 297 -0.11 12.15 -8.59
N TYR A 298 1.15 12.02 -8.18
CA TYR A 298 2.32 12.20 -9.03
C TYR A 298 2.78 10.86 -9.58
N ALA A 299 3.52 10.93 -10.68
CA ALA A 299 4.42 9.86 -11.05
C ALA A 299 5.46 9.72 -9.91
N CYS A 300 5.54 8.54 -9.28
CA CYS A 300 6.40 8.31 -8.10
C CYS A 300 6.77 6.82 -7.94
N VAL A 301 7.98 6.54 -7.42
CA VAL A 301 8.47 5.20 -7.01
C VAL A 301 7.69 4.56 -5.86
N CYS A 302 7.26 5.35 -4.88
CA CYS A 302 6.80 4.86 -3.57
C CYS A 302 5.37 4.32 -3.58
N GLY A 303 4.55 4.78 -4.52
CA GLY A 303 3.18 4.31 -4.71
C GLY A 303 3.15 3.00 -5.49
N ILE A 304 2.43 2.00 -4.97
CA ILE A 304 2.16 0.74 -5.69
C ILE A 304 1.51 1.06 -7.04
N THR A 305 0.53 1.96 -7.04
CA THR A 305 0.19 2.74 -8.23
C THR A 305 0.64 4.19 -8.06
N SER A 306 0.89 4.83 -9.19
CA SER A 306 1.23 6.25 -9.30
C SER A 306 0.59 6.81 -10.57
N ASN A 307 0.47 8.13 -10.67
CA ASN A 307 -0.04 8.74 -11.89
C ASN A 307 0.97 8.57 -13.03
N ALA A 308 0.53 8.11 -14.20
CA ALA A 308 1.36 8.01 -15.40
C ALA A 308 1.59 9.36 -16.08
N LYS A 309 0.88 10.40 -15.62
CA LYS A 309 0.96 11.77 -16.11
C LYS A 309 1.49 12.65 -14.99
N ALA A 310 2.52 13.42 -15.32
CA ALA A 310 3.14 14.39 -14.43
C ALA A 310 3.77 15.50 -15.26
N ASN A 311 3.79 16.72 -14.74
CA ASN A 311 4.56 17.81 -15.35
C ASN A 311 6.07 17.54 -15.10
N GLU A 312 6.93 17.91 -16.04
CA GLU A 312 8.30 17.36 -16.14
C GLU A 312 9.20 17.57 -14.91
N ASP A 313 9.07 18.71 -14.22
CA ASP A 313 9.86 19.03 -13.01
C ASP A 313 9.36 18.32 -11.72
N THR A 314 8.27 17.54 -11.78
CA THR A 314 7.56 17.09 -10.57
C THR A 314 7.91 15.68 -10.07
N TRP A 315 8.91 15.02 -10.68
CA TRP A 315 9.23 13.62 -10.38
C TRP A 315 10.18 13.41 -9.18
N PHE A 316 11.20 14.26 -8.95
CA PHE A 316 12.29 13.90 -8.02
C PHE A 316 13.03 14.99 -7.22
N ASP A 317 12.45 16.18 -6.99
CA ASP A 317 13.01 17.12 -6.00
C ASP A 317 12.72 16.63 -4.55
N ASP A 318 13.44 15.56 -4.21
CA ASP A 318 13.75 14.98 -2.91
C ASP A 318 12.61 14.86 -1.89
N GLY A 319 11.41 14.48 -2.34
CA GLY A 319 10.32 14.03 -1.45
C GLY A 319 9.83 15.07 -0.44
N GLY A 320 9.83 16.35 -0.80
CA GLY A 320 9.50 17.47 0.07
C GLY A 320 8.26 17.26 0.93
N ILE A 321 8.45 17.28 2.24
CA ILE A 321 7.37 17.16 3.22
C ILE A 321 6.46 18.39 3.06
N TYR A 322 5.15 18.20 2.91
CA TYR A 322 4.18 19.30 3.02
C TYR A 322 4.10 19.76 4.47
N ASP A 323 5.08 20.57 4.87
CA ASP A 323 5.23 21.11 6.20
C ASP A 323 5.85 22.51 6.11
N ILE A 324 5.10 23.40 5.45
CA ILE A 324 5.38 24.84 5.42
C ILE A 324 5.34 25.50 6.81
N ILE A 325 4.97 24.77 7.87
CA ILE A 325 4.90 25.26 9.24
C ILE A 325 6.28 25.17 9.89
N HIS A 326 7.00 24.06 9.68
CA HIS A 326 8.38 23.88 10.18
C HIS A 326 9.45 24.10 9.10
N PHE A 327 9.11 24.00 7.82
CA PHE A 327 10.01 24.14 6.65
C PHE A 327 9.45 25.10 5.57
N PRO A 328 9.11 26.36 5.89
CA PRO A 328 8.48 27.31 4.95
C PRO A 328 9.33 27.71 3.74
N ASN A 329 10.66 27.60 3.85
CA ASN A 329 11.62 28.04 2.81
C ASN A 329 12.21 26.85 2.03
N ASP A 330 11.55 25.69 2.05
CA ASP A 330 12.02 24.49 1.34
C ASP A 330 11.53 24.53 -0.11
N ASP A 331 12.48 24.60 -1.06
CA ASP A 331 12.18 24.77 -2.49
C ASP A 331 11.32 23.63 -3.07
N ARG A 332 11.32 22.46 -2.43
CA ARG A 332 10.49 21.30 -2.83
C ARG A 332 8.99 21.58 -2.72
N ASN A 333 8.58 22.55 -1.88
CA ASN A 333 7.19 23.02 -1.79
C ASN A 333 6.68 23.62 -3.12
N TYR A 334 7.56 24.17 -3.97
CA TYR A 334 7.18 24.80 -5.24
C TYR A 334 6.76 23.78 -6.31
N TYR A 335 7.45 22.62 -6.36
CA TYR A 335 7.17 21.57 -7.35
C TYR A 335 6.03 20.64 -6.91
N ALA A 336 5.93 20.38 -5.60
CA ALA A 336 4.82 19.68 -4.97
C ALA A 336 3.49 20.47 -5.11
N SER A 337 2.40 19.83 -4.69
CA SER A 337 1.08 20.47 -4.47
C SER A 337 0.40 21.05 -5.73
N ARG A 338 -0.04 20.19 -6.65
CA ARG A 338 -0.78 20.56 -7.89
C ARG A 338 -2.23 20.07 -7.95
N TYR A 339 -2.65 19.13 -7.10
CA TYR A 339 -4.01 18.57 -7.10
C TYR A 339 -4.81 19.08 -5.90
N TYR A 340 -5.84 19.88 -6.17
CA TYR A 340 -6.66 20.59 -5.17
C TYR A 340 -7.99 19.87 -4.94
N ALA A 341 -8.40 19.72 -3.68
CA ALA A 341 -9.63 19.02 -3.31
C ALA A 341 -10.90 19.81 -3.69
N GLN A 342 -11.83 19.20 -4.40
CA GLN A 342 -13.18 19.74 -4.62
C GLN A 342 -14.05 19.46 -3.37
N ALA A 343 -13.83 20.26 -2.33
CA ALA A 343 -14.45 20.09 -1.00
C ALA A 343 -15.94 20.49 -0.93
N ASP A 344 -16.48 21.10 -1.98
CA ASP A 344 -17.92 21.21 -2.21
C ASP A 344 -18.57 19.86 -2.58
N ARG A 345 -17.76 18.92 -3.10
CA ARG A 345 -18.19 17.58 -3.53
C ARG A 345 -17.85 16.51 -2.50
N MET A 346 -16.65 16.55 -1.92
CA MET A 346 -16.19 15.53 -0.97
C MET A 346 -16.73 15.75 0.45
N PRO A 347 -16.90 14.69 1.26
CA PRO A 347 -17.32 14.82 2.64
C PRO A 347 -16.17 15.35 3.53
N GLY A 348 -16.52 15.88 4.70
CA GLY A 348 -15.57 16.45 5.66
C GLY A 348 -14.57 15.45 6.28
N ALA A 349 -13.59 15.98 7.02
CA ALA A 349 -12.61 15.19 7.77
C ALA A 349 -13.24 14.07 8.63
N GLY A 350 -12.59 12.91 8.67
CA GLY A 350 -13.02 11.74 9.46
C GLY A 350 -14.28 11.05 8.94
N LYS A 351 -14.91 11.55 7.86
CA LYS A 351 -16.06 10.87 7.24
C LYS A 351 -15.59 9.61 6.52
N LYS A 352 -16.31 8.52 6.75
CA LYS A 352 -16.08 7.23 6.10
C LYS A 352 -16.40 7.34 4.61
N ILE A 353 -15.56 6.70 3.79
CA ILE A 353 -15.73 6.58 2.35
C ILE A 353 -15.57 5.12 1.93
N LEU A 354 -16.02 4.80 0.72
CA LEU A 354 -15.67 3.58 0.01
C LEU A 354 -14.87 3.95 -1.24
N ILE A 355 -13.74 3.27 -1.44
CA ILE A 355 -12.83 3.46 -2.58
C ILE A 355 -12.93 2.19 -3.43
N ARG A 356 -13.53 2.29 -4.61
CA ARG A 356 -13.43 1.24 -5.64
C ARG A 356 -12.11 1.39 -6.40
N VAL A 357 -11.47 0.25 -6.63
CA VAL A 357 -10.19 0.09 -7.32
C VAL A 357 -10.42 -0.90 -8.45
N LYS A 358 -10.10 -0.55 -9.69
CA LYS A 358 -10.53 -1.30 -10.88
C LYS A 358 -9.43 -1.42 -11.93
N ILE A 359 -9.09 -2.65 -12.30
CA ILE A 359 -8.07 -2.95 -13.31
C ILE A 359 -8.66 -2.73 -14.71
N ILE A 360 -8.05 -1.84 -15.50
CA ILE A 360 -8.51 -1.53 -16.85
C ILE A 360 -7.93 -2.55 -17.84
N LYS A 361 -8.56 -3.74 -17.84
CA LYS A 361 -8.20 -4.89 -18.68
C LYS A 361 -8.11 -4.47 -20.16
N LEU A 362 -6.91 -4.59 -20.76
CA LEU A 362 -6.66 -4.16 -22.14
C LEU A 362 -7.54 -4.93 -23.14
N ARG A 363 -8.33 -4.20 -23.94
CA ARG A 363 -9.16 -4.78 -25.02
C ARG A 363 -8.27 -5.39 -26.11
N GLY A 364 -7.99 -6.69 -25.99
CA GLY A 364 -7.18 -7.41 -26.99
C GLY A 364 -6.71 -8.80 -26.56
N ARG A 365 -6.62 -9.10 -25.26
CA ARG A 365 -6.33 -10.46 -24.77
C ARG A 365 -7.62 -11.16 -24.31
N SER A 366 -8.16 -11.99 -25.19
CA SER A 366 -9.05 -13.08 -24.77
C SER A 366 -8.27 -14.01 -23.81
N PRO A 367 -8.88 -14.57 -22.76
CA PRO A 367 -8.20 -15.53 -21.88
C PRO A 367 -7.85 -16.78 -22.67
N CYS A 368 -6.60 -16.88 -23.13
CA CYS A 368 -6.11 -18.04 -23.85
C CYS A 368 -6.12 -19.23 -22.89
N SER A 369 -6.87 -20.28 -23.23
CA SER A 369 -7.14 -21.42 -22.37
C SER A 369 -5.83 -22.06 -21.89
N GLN A 370 -5.55 -21.99 -20.58
CA GLN A 370 -4.51 -22.83 -20.01
C GLN A 370 -4.93 -24.29 -20.17
N ALA A 371 -4.19 -25.03 -20.99
CA ALA A 371 -4.41 -26.45 -21.19
C ALA A 371 -4.14 -27.19 -19.87
N ARG A 372 -5.11 -28.01 -19.43
CA ARG A 372 -4.88 -28.91 -18.30
C ARG A 372 -3.73 -29.88 -18.66
N PRO A 373 -2.72 -30.06 -17.79
CA PRO A 373 -1.85 -31.22 -17.87
C PRO A 373 -2.66 -32.52 -17.82
N LYS A 374 -2.07 -33.60 -18.33
CA LYS A 374 -2.54 -34.98 -18.13
C LYS A 374 -1.71 -35.64 -17.03
#